data_AF-A0A4U3MJC4-F1
#
_entry.id   AF-A0A4U3MJC4-F1
#
_cell.length_a   1.000
_cell.length_b   1.000
_cell.length_c   1.000
_cell.angle_alpha   90.00
_cell.angle_beta   90.00
_cell.angle_gamma   90.00
#
_symmetry.space_group_name_H-M   'P 1'
#
loop_
_entity.id
_entity.type
_entity.pdbx_description
1 polymer ?
#
loop_
_entity_poly.entity_id
_entity_poly.type
_entity_poly.pdbx_seq_one_letter_code
_entity_poly.pdbx_strand_id
1 'polypeptide(L)'
;MTVPTPPWEKNEQEPKRPAKVPLSRDRIVDAAYVVLDREGYHRMSMRQVAAELGVAVSALYAHVQNKEELFKLMYERLFVGAGLPEPDPVNWMEQVKDFARAGRERLRAHRDLAWISMQHVPFTPELMPNVERLMAILRSGGLPDRVAAIAGDLLSTFLEGFTLEESTWEQRFKASTPEEWAEVMEQMESYFRDLPADDYPNLTAMAPYMTGETNDYRFELGLDVILRGLASYIDYPDGVQATVKTFDDETRSGSVYLDDGTEVPFPAAAFDAGPLRLLRPGQRVNIVLTDGVISFITLGTFPVP
;
A
#
# COMPACT_ATOMS: atom_id res chain seq x y z
N MET A 1 61.72 4.17 -40.44
CA MET A 1 60.77 3.70 -41.48
C MET A 1 60.12 2.45 -40.94
N THR A 2 58.83 2.50 -40.64
CA THR A 2 58.03 1.38 -40.11
C THR A 2 57.53 0.52 -41.27
N VAL A 3 57.76 -0.79 -41.18
CA VAL A 3 57.33 -1.77 -42.19
C VAL A 3 55.81 -1.96 -42.07
N PRO A 4 55.03 -1.92 -43.17
CA PRO A 4 53.58 -2.12 -43.11
C PRO A 4 53.24 -3.61 -42.95
N THR A 5 52.13 -3.85 -42.24
CA THR A 5 51.59 -5.18 -41.92
C THR A 5 51.21 -5.97 -43.19
N PRO A 6 51.57 -7.27 -43.31
CA PRO A 6 51.27 -8.06 -44.50
C PRO A 6 49.76 -8.33 -44.70
N PRO A 7 49.23 -8.33 -45.93
CA PRO A 7 47.79 -8.48 -46.23
C PRO A 7 47.11 -9.78 -45.79
N TRP A 8 47.86 -10.75 -45.28
CA TRP A 8 47.37 -12.08 -44.87
C TRP A 8 47.40 -12.31 -43.35
N GLU A 9 47.86 -11.34 -42.55
CA GLU A 9 47.64 -11.37 -41.09
C GLU A 9 46.17 -11.06 -40.80
N LYS A 10 45.36 -12.11 -40.67
CA LYS A 10 44.05 -12.00 -40.03
C LYS A 10 44.30 -11.52 -38.60
N ASN A 11 43.67 -10.40 -38.22
CA ASN A 11 43.56 -9.97 -36.82
C ASN A 11 43.05 -11.15 -35.98
N GLU A 12 43.93 -11.88 -35.28
CA GLU A 12 43.57 -12.94 -34.33
C GLU A 12 43.05 -12.38 -33.00
N GLN A 13 42.74 -11.08 -32.95
CA GLN A 13 42.11 -10.43 -31.82
C GLN A 13 40.79 -9.79 -32.25
N GLU A 14 39.86 -10.61 -32.76
CA GLU A 14 38.46 -10.27 -32.53
C GLU A 14 38.25 -10.33 -31.00
N PRO A 15 37.75 -9.24 -30.36
CA PRO A 15 37.40 -9.31 -28.96
C PRO A 15 36.43 -10.47 -28.77
N LYS A 16 36.80 -11.46 -27.93
CA LYS A 16 35.92 -12.56 -27.55
C LYS A 16 34.59 -11.95 -27.15
N ARG A 17 33.57 -12.12 -27.99
CA ARG A 17 32.19 -11.73 -27.66
C ARG A 17 31.92 -12.27 -26.26
N PRO A 18 31.50 -11.43 -25.30
CA PRO A 18 31.21 -11.90 -23.96
C PRO A 18 30.26 -13.10 -24.09
N ALA A 19 30.57 -14.18 -23.36
CA ALA A 19 29.78 -15.40 -23.42
C ALA A 19 28.30 -15.04 -23.21
N LYS A 20 27.44 -15.36 -24.18
CA LYS A 20 26.01 -15.06 -24.07
C LYS A 20 25.49 -15.69 -22.78
N VAL A 21 25.08 -14.84 -21.84
CA VAL A 21 24.43 -15.32 -20.61
C VAL A 21 23.24 -16.19 -21.03
N PRO A 22 23.06 -17.38 -20.44
CA PRO A 22 21.92 -18.24 -20.77
C PRO A 22 20.59 -17.54 -20.51
N LEU A 23 19.58 -17.86 -21.31
CA LEU A 23 18.21 -17.39 -21.07
C LEU A 23 17.65 -18.09 -19.82
N SER A 24 16.98 -17.34 -18.96
CA SER A 24 16.31 -17.84 -17.76
C SER A 24 14.98 -17.13 -17.57
N ARG A 25 14.06 -17.72 -16.79
CA ARG A 25 12.80 -17.05 -16.43
C ARG A 25 13.06 -15.68 -15.80
N ASP A 26 14.09 -15.59 -14.95
CA ASP A 26 14.40 -14.33 -14.29
C ASP A 26 14.78 -13.23 -15.25
N ARG A 27 15.65 -13.53 -16.22
CA ARG A 27 16.03 -12.56 -17.25
C ARG A 27 14.87 -12.17 -18.15
N ILE A 28 13.92 -13.08 -18.37
CA ILE A 28 12.71 -12.79 -19.13
C ILE A 28 11.82 -11.81 -18.37
N VAL A 29 11.63 -12.03 -17.06
CA VAL A 29 10.89 -11.11 -16.19
C VAL A 29 11.55 -9.74 -16.13
N ASP A 30 12.89 -9.68 -15.98
CA ASP A 30 13.62 -8.41 -15.93
C ASP A 30 13.47 -7.61 -17.24
N ALA A 31 13.58 -8.28 -18.40
CA ALA A 31 13.33 -7.63 -19.69
C ALA A 31 11.86 -7.24 -19.88
N ALA A 32 10.93 -8.02 -19.34
CA ALA A 32 9.51 -7.73 -19.39
C ALA A 32 9.17 -6.45 -18.61
N TYR A 33 9.81 -6.19 -17.47
CA TYR A 33 9.68 -4.93 -16.74
C TYR A 33 10.12 -3.73 -17.58
N VAL A 34 11.28 -3.82 -18.24
CA VAL A 34 11.77 -2.75 -19.13
C VAL A 34 10.77 -2.46 -20.26
N VAL A 35 10.22 -3.50 -20.88
CA VAL A 35 9.21 -3.34 -21.93
C VAL A 35 7.90 -2.79 -21.37
N LEU A 36 7.49 -3.22 -20.18
CA LEU A 36 6.27 -2.75 -19.53
C LEU A 36 6.37 -1.25 -19.22
N ASP A 37 7.49 -0.78 -18.67
CA ASP A 37 7.71 0.64 -18.38
C ASP A 37 7.66 1.49 -19.65
N ARG A 38 8.25 1.00 -20.74
CA ARG A 38 8.26 1.68 -22.03
C ARG A 38 6.89 1.70 -22.70
N GLU A 39 6.24 0.54 -22.81
CA GLU A 39 5.10 0.33 -23.69
C GLU A 39 3.75 0.42 -22.96
N GLY A 40 3.70 0.03 -21.69
CA GLY A 40 2.48 -0.20 -20.92
C GLY A 40 1.82 -1.56 -21.19
N TYR A 41 0.94 -1.97 -20.29
CA TYR A 41 0.28 -3.28 -20.26
C TYR A 41 -0.39 -3.65 -21.59
N HIS A 42 -1.17 -2.73 -22.15
CA HIS A 42 -1.96 -2.98 -23.36
C HIS A 42 -1.10 -3.13 -24.63
N ARG A 43 0.03 -2.43 -24.73
CA ARG A 43 0.88 -2.45 -25.94
C ARG A 43 2.05 -3.42 -25.86
N MET A 44 2.46 -3.82 -24.66
CA MET A 44 3.51 -4.82 -24.47
C MET A 44 3.20 -6.13 -25.21
N SER A 45 4.21 -6.75 -25.80
CA SER A 45 4.08 -8.01 -26.55
C SER A 45 5.30 -8.92 -26.35
N MET A 46 5.11 -10.24 -26.53
CA MET A 46 6.19 -11.23 -26.47
C MET A 46 7.33 -10.93 -27.47
N ARG A 47 7.01 -10.31 -28.62
CA ARG A 47 8.00 -9.91 -29.62
C ARG A 47 8.92 -8.81 -29.11
N GLN A 48 8.36 -7.80 -28.42
CA GLN A 48 9.15 -6.72 -27.83
C GLN A 48 10.06 -7.24 -26.72
N VAL A 49 9.58 -8.17 -25.88
CA VAL A 49 10.40 -8.80 -24.84
C VAL A 49 11.55 -9.62 -25.44
N ALA A 50 11.29 -10.36 -26.53
CA ALA A 50 12.34 -11.12 -27.21
C ALA A 50 13.40 -10.20 -27.84
N ALA A 51 12.95 -9.09 -28.43
CA ALA A 51 13.81 -8.07 -29.00
C ALA A 51 14.68 -7.40 -27.93
N GLU A 52 14.12 -7.08 -26.76
CA GLU A 52 14.84 -6.53 -25.60
C GLU A 52 15.98 -7.46 -25.16
N LEU A 53 15.74 -8.78 -25.20
CA LEU A 53 16.75 -9.79 -24.86
C LEU A 53 17.71 -10.15 -26.01
N GLY A 54 17.47 -9.66 -27.22
CA GLY A 54 18.23 -10.04 -28.42
C GLY A 54 18.12 -11.52 -28.79
N VAL A 55 16.97 -12.15 -28.52
CA VAL A 55 16.69 -13.57 -28.79
C VAL A 55 15.50 -13.74 -29.74
N ALA A 56 15.38 -14.93 -30.33
CA ALA A 56 14.18 -15.29 -31.07
C ALA A 56 12.99 -15.49 -30.11
N VAL A 57 11.79 -15.11 -30.53
CA VAL A 57 10.56 -15.29 -29.71
C VAL A 57 10.33 -16.75 -29.33
N SER A 58 10.67 -17.69 -30.21
CA SER A 58 10.60 -19.13 -29.94
C SER A 58 11.44 -19.56 -28.72
N ALA A 59 12.54 -18.85 -28.43
CA ALA A 59 13.36 -19.14 -27.26
C ALA A 59 12.66 -18.71 -25.95
N LEU A 60 11.83 -17.66 -25.97
CA LEU A 60 11.04 -17.27 -24.80
C LEU A 60 10.00 -18.35 -24.43
N TYR A 61 9.35 -18.92 -25.45
CA TYR A 61 8.30 -19.93 -25.25
C TYR A 61 8.79 -21.24 -24.64
N ALA A 62 10.11 -21.47 -24.62
CA ALA A 62 10.71 -22.59 -23.87
C ALA A 62 10.67 -22.37 -22.35
N HIS A 63 10.47 -21.13 -21.89
CA HIS A 63 10.49 -20.76 -20.46
C HIS A 63 9.14 -20.23 -19.95
N VAL A 64 8.37 -19.57 -20.82
CA VAL A 64 7.10 -18.91 -20.50
C VAL A 64 6.10 -19.14 -21.64
N GLN A 65 4.96 -19.76 -21.36
CA GLN A 65 4.01 -20.26 -22.36
C GLN A 65 3.30 -19.14 -23.13
N ASN A 66 2.98 -18.02 -22.48
CA ASN A 66 2.23 -16.92 -23.08
C ASN A 66 2.45 -15.60 -22.31
N LYS A 67 1.77 -14.53 -22.75
CA LYS A 67 1.88 -13.18 -22.15
C LYS A 67 1.27 -13.15 -20.74
N GLU A 68 0.22 -13.93 -20.51
CA GLU A 68 -0.48 -14.03 -19.24
C GLU A 68 0.39 -14.72 -18.17
N GLU A 69 1.07 -15.83 -18.49
CA GLU A 69 2.05 -16.44 -17.61
C GLU A 69 3.22 -15.48 -17.33
N LEU A 70 3.65 -14.70 -18.32
CA LEU A 70 4.68 -13.68 -18.11
C LEU A 70 4.23 -12.64 -17.08
N PHE A 71 3.01 -12.12 -17.18
CA PHE A 71 2.46 -11.19 -16.21
C PHE A 71 2.33 -11.78 -14.81
N LYS A 72 1.90 -13.04 -14.70
CA LYS A 72 1.88 -13.77 -13.43
C LYS A 72 3.28 -13.84 -12.80
N LEU A 73 4.30 -14.20 -13.59
CA LEU A 73 5.69 -14.27 -13.12
C LEU A 73 6.24 -12.90 -12.69
N MET A 74 5.87 -11.83 -13.41
CA MET A 74 6.21 -10.46 -13.00
C MET A 74 5.58 -10.14 -11.65
N TYR A 75 4.28 -10.40 -11.50
CA TYR A 75 3.57 -10.17 -10.25
C TYR A 75 4.17 -10.97 -9.07
N GLU A 76 4.41 -12.26 -9.24
CA GLU A 76 5.05 -13.13 -8.23
C GLU A 76 6.41 -12.60 -7.79
N ARG A 77 7.20 -12.05 -8.72
CA ARG A 77 8.54 -11.51 -8.43
C ARG A 77 8.49 -10.36 -7.42
N LEU A 78 7.41 -9.57 -7.37
CA LEU A 78 7.30 -8.46 -6.42
C LEU A 78 7.41 -8.93 -4.95
N PHE A 79 7.01 -10.16 -4.67
CA PHE A 79 6.95 -10.68 -3.31
C PHE A 79 8.15 -11.55 -2.92
N VAL A 80 9.07 -11.79 -3.85
CA VAL A 80 10.31 -12.52 -3.57
C VAL A 80 11.15 -11.72 -2.58
N GLY A 81 11.41 -12.29 -1.40
CA GLY A 81 12.15 -11.62 -0.33
C GLY A 81 11.35 -10.59 0.46
N ALA A 82 10.08 -10.35 0.10
CA ALA A 82 9.15 -9.58 0.91
C ALA A 82 8.61 -10.48 2.02
N GLY A 83 9.34 -10.57 3.13
CA GLY A 83 8.86 -11.21 4.34
C GLY A 83 8.09 -10.23 5.20
N LEU A 84 6.96 -10.66 5.76
CA LEU A 84 6.28 -9.96 6.83
C LEU A 84 6.91 -10.30 8.20
N PRO A 85 6.94 -9.36 9.16
CA PRO A 85 7.49 -9.61 10.49
C PRO A 85 6.71 -10.69 11.25
N GLU A 86 7.24 -11.18 12.37
CA GLU A 86 6.46 -12.02 13.29
C GLU A 86 5.26 -11.25 13.84
N PRO A 87 4.09 -11.89 14.01
CA PRO A 87 2.91 -11.23 14.55
C PRO A 87 3.17 -10.60 15.92
N ASP A 88 2.85 -9.32 16.05
CA ASP A 88 2.91 -8.56 17.30
C ASP A 88 1.47 -8.15 17.69
N PRO A 89 0.88 -8.75 18.73
CA PRO A 89 -0.47 -8.42 19.19
C PRO A 89 -0.66 -6.94 19.54
N VAL A 90 0.38 -6.24 20.01
CA VAL A 90 0.28 -4.84 20.44
C VAL A 90 0.36 -3.91 19.22
N ASN A 91 1.22 -4.25 18.26
CA ASN A 91 1.52 -3.40 17.11
C ASN A 91 0.89 -3.87 15.80
N TRP A 92 -0.09 -4.78 15.84
CA TRP A 92 -0.66 -5.41 14.65
C TRP A 92 -1.15 -4.40 13.61
N MET A 93 -1.73 -3.27 14.04
CA MET A 93 -2.20 -2.22 13.13
C MET A 93 -1.05 -1.60 12.33
N GLU A 94 0.05 -1.26 13.00
CA GLU A 94 1.23 -0.71 12.33
C GLU A 94 1.90 -1.76 11.44
N GLN A 95 1.93 -3.04 11.85
CA GLN A 95 2.43 -4.12 10.98
C GLN A 95 1.60 -4.24 9.68
N VAL A 96 0.28 -4.06 9.74
CA VAL A 96 -0.58 -4.05 8.55
C VAL A 96 -0.36 -2.78 7.71
N LYS A 97 -0.12 -1.62 8.33
CA LYS A 97 0.24 -0.41 7.58
C LYS A 97 1.56 -0.56 6.85
N ASP A 98 2.58 -1.10 7.51
CA ASP A 98 3.89 -1.36 6.91
C ASP A 98 3.79 -2.35 5.74
N PHE A 99 2.96 -3.38 5.88
CA PHE A 99 2.63 -4.27 4.78
C PHE A 99 2.03 -3.51 3.58
N ALA A 100 1.02 -2.68 3.83
CA ALA A 100 0.34 -1.93 2.80
C ALA A 100 1.25 -0.89 2.12
N ARG A 101 2.07 -0.16 2.88
CA ARG A 101 3.09 0.76 2.38
C ARG A 101 4.08 0.04 1.46
N ALA A 102 4.66 -1.05 1.94
CA ALA A 102 5.59 -1.85 1.13
C ALA A 102 4.92 -2.43 -0.12
N GLY A 103 3.64 -2.82 -0.03
CA GLY A 103 2.84 -3.25 -1.17
C GLY A 103 2.65 -2.14 -2.20
N ARG A 104 2.31 -0.93 -1.77
CA ARG A 104 2.12 0.25 -2.63
C ARG A 104 3.40 0.60 -3.36
N GLU A 105 4.53 0.64 -2.64
CA GLU A 105 5.85 0.88 -3.25
C GLU A 105 6.20 -0.16 -4.33
N ARG A 106 5.94 -1.45 -4.07
CA ARG A 106 6.15 -2.51 -5.05
C ARG A 106 5.26 -2.35 -6.29
N LEU A 107 3.99 -2.04 -6.09
CA LEU A 107 3.03 -1.87 -7.20
C LEU A 107 3.30 -0.59 -8.02
N ARG A 108 3.99 0.41 -7.44
CA ARG A 108 4.45 1.62 -8.12
C ARG A 108 5.80 1.48 -8.82
N ALA A 109 6.55 0.41 -8.52
CA ALA A 109 7.92 0.23 -9.03
C ALA A 109 7.99 0.18 -10.56
N HIS A 110 6.94 -0.34 -11.21
CA HIS A 110 6.83 -0.40 -12.67
C HIS A 110 5.44 0.02 -13.13
N ARG A 111 5.39 0.58 -14.35
CA ARG A 111 4.16 1.02 -15.00
C ARG A 111 3.12 -0.10 -15.07
N ASP A 112 1.85 0.21 -14.83
CA ASP A 112 0.71 -0.70 -14.97
C ASP A 112 0.81 -2.00 -14.12
N LEU A 113 1.69 -2.07 -13.11
CA LEU A 113 1.78 -3.23 -12.23
C LEU A 113 0.55 -3.41 -11.34
N ALA A 114 -0.02 -2.32 -10.82
CA ALA A 114 -1.29 -2.36 -10.09
C ALA A 114 -2.41 -2.96 -10.96
N TRP A 115 -2.44 -2.62 -12.25
CA TRP A 115 -3.38 -3.22 -13.19
C TRP A 115 -3.11 -4.72 -13.38
N ILE A 116 -1.85 -5.12 -13.53
CA ILE A 116 -1.47 -6.54 -13.61
C ILE A 116 -1.92 -7.29 -12.34
N SER A 117 -1.71 -6.73 -11.15
CA SER A 117 -2.12 -7.32 -9.86
C SER A 117 -3.61 -7.64 -9.86
N MET A 118 -4.47 -6.65 -10.18
CA MET A 118 -5.93 -6.81 -10.18
C MET A 118 -6.47 -7.87 -11.15
N GLN A 119 -5.67 -8.26 -12.16
CA GLN A 119 -6.07 -9.28 -13.14
C GLN A 119 -5.70 -10.71 -12.70
N HIS A 120 -4.97 -10.87 -11.59
CA HIS A 120 -4.48 -12.16 -11.13
C HIS A 120 -4.96 -12.45 -9.71
N VAL A 121 -5.34 -13.70 -9.48
CA VAL A 121 -5.68 -14.17 -8.13
C VAL A 121 -4.37 -14.47 -7.38
N PRO A 122 -4.13 -13.89 -6.20
CA PRO A 122 -2.84 -13.98 -5.48
C PRO A 122 -2.61 -15.32 -4.76
N PHE A 123 -3.17 -16.43 -5.26
CA PHE A 123 -3.03 -17.77 -4.65
C PHE A 123 -1.94 -18.61 -5.34
N THR A 124 -0.77 -18.04 -5.54
CA THR A 124 0.40 -18.77 -6.04
C THR A 124 1.23 -19.30 -4.85
N PRO A 125 1.96 -20.42 -4.99
CA PRO A 125 2.80 -20.95 -3.92
C PRO A 125 3.78 -19.94 -3.31
N GLU A 126 4.24 -19.00 -4.12
CA GLU A 126 5.19 -17.94 -3.76
C GLU A 126 4.54 -16.86 -2.88
N LEU A 127 3.22 -16.64 -3.04
CA LEU A 127 2.45 -15.63 -2.31
C LEU A 127 1.81 -16.16 -1.04
N MET A 128 1.50 -17.45 -0.98
CA MET A 128 0.83 -18.05 0.18
C MET A 128 1.52 -17.78 1.52
N PRO A 129 2.87 -17.78 1.66
CA PRO A 129 3.51 -17.42 2.92
C PRO A 129 3.21 -15.99 3.38
N ASN A 130 3.07 -15.04 2.45
CA ASN A 130 2.71 -13.66 2.76
C ASN A 130 1.24 -13.55 3.18
N VAL A 131 0.34 -14.24 2.49
CA VAL A 131 -1.08 -14.31 2.85
C VAL A 131 -1.25 -14.90 4.25
N GLU A 132 -0.59 -16.04 4.52
CA GLU A 132 -0.61 -16.70 5.83
C GLU A 132 -0.10 -15.76 6.93
N ARG A 133 1.01 -15.04 6.68
CA ARG A 133 1.58 -14.14 7.67
C ARG A 133 0.68 -12.93 7.93
N LEU A 134 0.03 -12.37 6.92
CA LEU A 134 -0.96 -11.31 7.10
C LEU A 134 -2.14 -11.78 7.94
N MET A 135 -2.67 -12.98 7.68
CA MET A 135 -3.73 -13.57 8.50
C MET A 135 -3.28 -13.74 9.95
N ALA A 136 -2.05 -14.19 10.17
CA ALA A 136 -1.50 -14.35 11.51
C ALA A 136 -1.40 -13.01 12.27
N ILE A 137 -0.98 -11.93 11.61
CA ILE A 137 -0.94 -10.57 12.19
C ILE A 137 -2.35 -10.06 12.53
N LEU A 138 -3.31 -10.23 11.61
CA LEU A 138 -4.69 -9.80 11.86
C LEU A 138 -5.31 -10.56 13.05
N ARG A 139 -5.08 -11.88 13.13
CA ARG A 139 -5.56 -12.72 14.23
C ARG A 139 -4.83 -12.43 15.54
N SER A 140 -3.54 -12.10 15.53
CA SER A 140 -2.81 -11.74 16.74
C SER A 140 -3.33 -10.46 17.39
N GLY A 141 -3.89 -9.56 16.58
CA GLY A 141 -4.62 -8.39 17.08
C GLY A 141 -5.98 -8.70 17.70
N GLY A 142 -6.42 -9.97 17.75
CA GLY A 142 -7.69 -10.38 18.35
C GLY A 142 -8.88 -10.38 17.38
N LEU A 143 -8.68 -10.07 16.09
CA LEU A 143 -9.78 -10.07 15.13
C LEU A 143 -10.43 -11.47 15.04
N PRO A 144 -11.78 -11.56 15.10
CA PRO A 144 -12.47 -12.82 14.88
C PRO A 144 -12.13 -13.39 13.50
N ASP A 145 -11.97 -14.71 13.38
CA ASP A 145 -11.49 -15.37 12.14
C ASP A 145 -12.25 -14.93 10.88
N ARG A 146 -13.58 -14.78 10.99
CA ARG A 146 -14.42 -14.28 9.87
C ARG A 146 -14.07 -12.86 9.45
N VAL A 147 -13.77 -11.99 10.41
CA VAL A 147 -13.40 -10.59 10.15
C VAL A 147 -11.98 -10.53 9.59
N ALA A 148 -11.03 -11.28 10.16
CA ALA A 148 -9.65 -11.35 9.67
C ALA A 148 -9.57 -11.81 8.20
N ALA A 149 -10.35 -12.82 7.81
CA ALA A 149 -10.39 -13.31 6.43
C ALA A 149 -10.90 -12.25 5.44
N ILE A 150 -11.98 -11.53 5.80
CA ILE A 150 -12.53 -10.44 4.96
C ILE A 150 -11.60 -9.23 4.97
N ALA A 151 -10.92 -8.96 6.08
CA ALA A 151 -9.99 -7.85 6.22
C ALA A 151 -8.83 -7.96 5.23
N GLY A 152 -8.25 -9.15 5.03
CA GLY A 152 -7.19 -9.33 4.04
C GLY A 152 -7.61 -8.99 2.62
N ASP A 153 -8.81 -9.44 2.21
CA ASP A 153 -9.39 -9.13 0.90
C ASP A 153 -9.68 -7.63 0.74
N LEU A 154 -10.26 -7.00 1.76
CA LEU A 154 -10.51 -5.56 1.80
C LEU A 154 -9.22 -4.74 1.69
N LEU A 155 -8.18 -5.13 2.42
CA LEU A 155 -6.87 -4.46 2.40
C LEU A 155 -6.20 -4.60 1.03
N SER A 156 -6.24 -5.79 0.43
CA SER A 156 -5.72 -6.03 -0.92
C SER A 156 -6.46 -5.18 -1.95
N THR A 157 -7.80 -5.18 -1.90
CA THR A 157 -8.65 -4.41 -2.81
C THR A 157 -8.39 -2.90 -2.68
N PHE A 158 -8.28 -2.39 -1.45
CA PHE A 158 -7.93 -0.99 -1.20
C PHE A 158 -6.55 -0.66 -1.77
N LEU A 159 -5.55 -1.48 -1.46
CA LEU A 159 -4.18 -1.26 -1.92
C LEU A 159 -4.08 -1.20 -3.45
N GLU A 160 -4.66 -2.20 -4.12
CA GLU A 160 -4.64 -2.29 -5.58
C GLU A 160 -5.43 -1.16 -6.23
N GLY A 161 -6.66 -0.90 -5.77
CA GLY A 161 -7.52 0.15 -6.29
C GLY A 161 -6.91 1.54 -6.13
N PHE A 162 -6.37 1.83 -4.94
CA PHE A 162 -5.70 3.09 -4.67
C PHE A 162 -4.46 3.26 -5.55
N THR A 163 -3.61 2.25 -5.64
CA THR A 163 -2.37 2.33 -6.43
C THR A 163 -2.66 2.41 -7.94
N LEU A 164 -3.74 1.77 -8.40
CA LEU A 164 -4.18 1.89 -9.79
C LEU A 164 -4.65 3.32 -10.10
N GLU A 165 -5.46 3.92 -9.24
CA GLU A 165 -5.89 5.31 -9.40
C GLU A 165 -4.68 6.24 -9.40
N GLU A 166 -3.80 6.12 -8.41
CA GLU A 166 -2.57 6.91 -8.29
C GLU A 166 -1.71 6.80 -9.55
N SER A 167 -1.39 5.58 -10.00
CA SER A 167 -0.54 5.38 -11.19
C SER A 167 -1.20 5.89 -12.48
N THR A 168 -2.53 5.85 -12.56
CA THR A 168 -3.27 6.42 -13.70
C THR A 168 -3.11 7.94 -13.73
N TRP A 169 -3.25 8.61 -12.58
CA TRP A 169 -3.02 10.04 -12.47
C TRP A 169 -1.56 10.43 -12.72
N GLU A 170 -0.59 9.68 -12.19
CA GLU A 170 0.83 9.90 -12.47
C GLU A 170 1.19 9.75 -13.97
N GLN A 171 0.56 8.82 -14.68
CA GLN A 171 0.77 8.69 -16.12
C GLN A 171 0.22 9.89 -16.89
N ARG A 172 -0.93 10.43 -16.45
CA ARG A 172 -1.43 11.70 -16.98
C ARG A 172 -0.51 12.87 -16.60
N PHE A 173 0.08 12.84 -15.40
CA PHE A 173 1.10 13.79 -14.97
C PHE A 173 2.33 13.79 -15.87
N LYS A 174 2.94 12.63 -16.10
CA LYS A 174 4.12 12.48 -16.96
C LYS A 174 3.87 12.89 -18.42
N ALA A 175 2.61 12.95 -18.85
CA ALA A 175 2.21 13.41 -20.17
C ALA A 175 2.00 14.93 -20.27
N SER A 176 2.11 15.66 -19.15
CA SER A 176 1.87 17.10 -19.00
C SER A 176 3.01 17.75 -18.20
N THR A 177 3.03 19.08 -18.08
CA THR A 177 3.96 19.77 -17.18
C THR A 177 3.39 19.94 -15.77
N PRO A 178 4.23 20.11 -14.72
CA PRO A 178 3.76 20.41 -13.37
C PRO A 178 2.86 21.65 -13.29
N GLU A 179 3.13 22.65 -14.13
CA GLU A 179 2.36 23.89 -14.22
C GLU A 179 0.95 23.66 -14.80
N GLU A 180 0.83 22.85 -15.85
CA GLU A 180 -0.47 22.49 -16.44
C GLU A 180 -1.36 21.76 -15.41
N TRP A 181 -0.77 20.95 -14.53
CA TRP A 181 -1.50 20.26 -13.47
C TRP A 181 -1.90 21.16 -12.32
N ALA A 182 -1.00 22.04 -11.87
CA ALA A 182 -1.33 23.05 -10.88
C ALA A 182 -2.50 23.92 -11.37
N GLU A 183 -2.49 24.28 -12.65
CA GLU A 183 -3.57 25.02 -13.30
C GLU A 183 -4.89 24.21 -13.30
N VAL A 184 -4.87 22.93 -13.68
CA VAL A 184 -6.07 22.08 -13.65
C VAL A 184 -6.64 21.95 -12.22
N MET A 185 -5.79 21.77 -11.22
CA MET A 185 -6.23 21.66 -9.82
C MET A 185 -6.79 22.98 -9.29
N GLU A 186 -6.16 24.12 -9.63
CA GLU A 186 -6.65 25.45 -9.30
C GLU A 186 -8.00 25.74 -9.99
N GLN A 187 -8.15 25.36 -11.27
CA GLN A 187 -9.40 25.49 -12.00
C GLN A 187 -10.51 24.62 -11.37
N MET A 188 -10.20 23.39 -10.95
CA MET A 188 -11.17 22.53 -10.25
C MET A 188 -11.59 23.11 -8.90
N GLU A 189 -10.63 23.62 -8.12
CA GLU A 189 -10.92 24.27 -6.84
C GLU A 189 -11.78 25.52 -7.02
N SER A 190 -11.42 26.40 -7.97
CA SER A 190 -12.21 27.60 -8.30
C SER A 190 -13.61 27.22 -8.74
N TYR A 191 -13.74 26.20 -9.61
CA TYR A 191 -15.03 25.72 -10.07
C TYR A 191 -15.93 25.31 -8.92
N PHE A 192 -15.43 24.54 -7.94
CA PHE A 192 -16.22 24.16 -6.77
C PHE A 192 -16.55 25.35 -5.86
N ARG A 193 -15.62 26.28 -5.70
CA ARG A 193 -15.80 27.50 -4.89
C ARG A 193 -16.88 28.42 -5.48
N ASP A 194 -16.95 28.51 -6.80
CA ASP A 194 -17.83 29.42 -7.52
C ASP A 194 -19.26 28.84 -7.75
N LEU A 195 -19.51 27.60 -7.32
CA LEU A 195 -20.85 27.01 -7.34
C LEU A 195 -21.82 27.81 -6.43
N PRO A 196 -23.11 27.92 -6.79
CA PRO A 196 -24.12 28.52 -5.91
C PRO A 196 -24.18 27.80 -4.57
N ALA A 197 -23.78 28.46 -3.48
CA ALA A 197 -23.66 27.83 -2.16
C ALA A 197 -25.01 27.37 -1.59
N ASP A 198 -26.13 27.98 -2.00
CA ASP A 198 -27.47 27.56 -1.58
C ASP A 198 -27.84 26.19 -2.17
N ASP A 199 -27.36 25.88 -3.38
CA ASP A 199 -27.61 24.60 -4.06
C ASP A 199 -26.51 23.56 -3.76
N TYR A 200 -25.27 24.00 -3.55
CA TYR A 200 -24.08 23.15 -3.38
C TYR A 200 -23.28 23.47 -2.12
N PRO A 201 -23.90 23.54 -0.92
CA PRO A 201 -23.24 24.01 0.30
C PRO A 201 -22.04 23.15 0.72
N ASN A 202 -22.05 21.85 0.38
CA ASN A 202 -20.95 20.95 0.74
C ASN A 202 -19.76 21.09 -0.20
N LEU A 203 -19.98 21.21 -1.51
CA LEU A 203 -18.88 21.30 -2.50
C LEU A 203 -18.13 22.62 -2.34
N THR A 204 -18.84 23.72 -2.10
CA THR A 204 -18.23 25.02 -1.83
C THR A 204 -17.45 25.01 -0.51
N ALA A 205 -17.99 24.39 0.55
CA ALA A 205 -17.33 24.31 1.85
C ALA A 205 -16.11 23.37 1.86
N MET A 206 -16.12 22.31 1.05
CA MET A 206 -15.07 21.28 1.04
C MET A 206 -14.05 21.43 -0.09
N ALA A 207 -14.22 22.41 -1.00
CA ALA A 207 -13.38 22.59 -2.19
C ALA A 207 -11.87 22.48 -1.91
N PRO A 208 -11.28 23.11 -0.88
CA PRO A 208 -9.83 23.02 -0.62
C PRO A 208 -9.34 21.61 -0.30
N TYR A 209 -10.18 20.78 0.33
CA TYR A 209 -9.82 19.41 0.73
C TYR A 209 -9.99 18.39 -0.40
N MET A 210 -10.74 18.73 -1.44
CA MET A 210 -11.01 17.83 -2.56
C MET A 210 -9.84 17.78 -3.56
N THR A 211 -9.02 18.83 -3.63
CA THR A 211 -7.93 18.98 -4.61
C THR A 211 -6.55 19.12 -3.96
N GLY A 212 -6.45 19.45 -2.67
CA GLY A 212 -5.18 19.85 -2.03
C GLY A 212 -4.37 18.74 -1.36
N GLU A 213 -4.94 17.55 -1.14
CA GLU A 213 -4.28 16.50 -0.36
C GLU A 213 -3.36 15.60 -1.18
N THR A 214 -2.21 15.24 -0.62
CA THR A 214 -1.26 14.33 -1.27
C THR A 214 -1.77 12.89 -1.30
N ASN A 215 -1.31 12.10 -2.26
CA ASN A 215 -1.65 10.67 -2.30
C ASN A 215 -1.17 9.94 -1.04
N ASP A 216 -0.04 10.34 -0.46
CA ASP A 216 0.44 9.72 0.78
C ASP A 216 -0.50 9.97 1.95
N TYR A 217 -0.98 11.20 2.11
CA TYR A 217 -1.99 11.50 3.13
C TYR A 217 -3.29 10.73 2.89
N ARG A 218 -3.78 10.70 1.65
CA ARG A 218 -5.00 9.97 1.28
C ARG A 218 -4.88 8.46 1.53
N PHE A 219 -3.72 7.87 1.22
CA PHE A 219 -3.45 6.46 1.45
C PHE A 219 -3.44 6.12 2.94
N GLU A 220 -2.68 6.89 3.74
CA GLU A 220 -2.63 6.71 5.20
C GLU A 220 -3.99 6.91 5.85
N LEU A 221 -4.76 7.91 5.41
CA LEU A 221 -6.13 8.14 5.90
C LEU A 221 -7.04 6.94 5.59
N GLY A 222 -6.96 6.39 4.38
CA GLY A 222 -7.73 5.21 3.99
C GLY A 222 -7.39 3.99 4.83
N LEU A 223 -6.10 3.72 5.04
CA LEU A 223 -5.63 2.64 5.93
C LEU A 223 -6.13 2.83 7.36
N ASP A 224 -6.00 4.04 7.89
CA ASP A 224 -6.48 4.37 9.23
C ASP A 224 -7.98 4.11 9.37
N VAL A 225 -8.79 4.53 8.40
CA VAL A 225 -10.25 4.30 8.42
C VAL A 225 -10.55 2.80 8.42
N ILE A 226 -9.89 2.03 7.55
CA ILE A 226 -10.09 0.57 7.46
C ILE A 226 -9.69 -0.11 8.77
N LEU A 227 -8.47 0.16 9.27
CA LEU A 227 -7.92 -0.51 10.44
C LEU A 227 -8.69 -0.18 11.72
N ARG A 228 -9.11 1.08 11.90
CA ARG A 228 -9.97 1.47 13.04
C ARG A 228 -11.34 0.80 12.94
N GLY A 229 -11.89 0.69 11.73
CA GLY A 229 -13.12 -0.05 11.48
C GLY A 229 -12.98 -1.53 11.83
N LEU A 230 -11.87 -2.18 11.46
CA LEU A 230 -11.57 -3.56 11.82
C LEU A 230 -11.39 -3.72 13.33
N ALA A 231 -10.64 -2.83 13.97
CA ALA A 231 -10.41 -2.85 15.41
C ALA A 231 -11.71 -2.79 16.22
N SER A 232 -12.77 -2.19 15.67
CA SER A 232 -14.09 -2.15 16.30
C SER A 232 -14.78 -3.53 16.45
N TYR A 233 -14.27 -4.59 15.80
CA TYR A 233 -14.80 -5.96 15.87
C TYR A 233 -14.08 -6.87 16.87
N ILE A 234 -12.99 -6.41 17.48
CA ILE A 234 -12.20 -7.26 18.37
C ILE A 234 -12.91 -7.34 19.71
N ASP A 235 -13.52 -8.46 20.08
CA ASP A 235 -14.16 -8.56 21.40
C ASP A 235 -13.09 -8.69 22.48
N TYR A 236 -13.26 -7.92 23.54
CA TYR A 236 -12.30 -7.90 24.62
C TYR A 236 -13.01 -7.85 25.98
N PRO A 237 -12.81 -8.88 26.82
CA PRO A 237 -13.71 -9.20 27.92
C PRO A 237 -13.56 -8.32 29.17
N ASP A 238 -12.45 -7.60 29.34
CA ASP A 238 -12.11 -6.89 30.60
C ASP A 238 -12.33 -5.37 30.55
N GLY A 239 -13.12 -4.93 29.58
CA GLY A 239 -13.37 -3.51 29.35
C GLY A 239 -14.14 -2.79 30.44
N VAL A 240 -13.57 -1.71 30.96
CA VAL A 240 -14.27 -0.81 31.89
C VAL A 240 -14.86 0.35 31.11
N GLN A 241 -16.14 0.66 31.30
CA GLN A 241 -16.70 1.89 30.74
C GLN A 241 -16.28 3.11 31.57
N ALA A 242 -15.99 4.22 30.89
CA ALA A 242 -15.65 5.48 31.51
C ALA A 242 -16.21 6.67 30.71
N THR A 243 -16.12 7.87 31.27
CA THR A 243 -16.52 9.13 30.63
C THR A 243 -15.32 10.07 30.56
N VAL A 244 -14.98 10.59 29.39
CA VAL A 244 -13.88 11.55 29.24
C VAL A 244 -14.17 12.80 30.08
N LYS A 245 -13.21 13.18 30.92
CA LYS A 245 -13.23 14.45 31.64
C LYS A 245 -12.42 15.50 30.90
N THR A 246 -11.16 15.19 30.59
CA THR A 246 -10.24 16.09 29.88
C THR A 246 -9.50 15.33 28.80
N PHE A 247 -9.15 16.05 27.74
CA PHE A 247 -8.24 15.59 26.70
C PHE A 247 -7.46 16.81 26.22
N ASP A 248 -6.14 16.66 26.17
CA ASP A 248 -5.20 17.64 25.66
C ASP A 248 -4.68 17.12 24.32
N ASP A 249 -4.98 17.85 23.24
CA ASP A 249 -4.69 17.43 21.87
C ASP A 249 -3.20 17.48 21.53
N GLU A 250 -2.44 18.41 22.14
CA GLU A 250 -1.00 18.54 21.92
C GLU A 250 -0.22 17.39 22.54
N THR A 251 -0.58 17.00 23.76
CA THR A 251 0.07 15.93 24.51
C THR A 251 -0.57 14.56 24.28
N ARG A 252 -1.74 14.51 23.62
CA ARG A 252 -2.55 13.31 23.39
C ARG A 252 -2.91 12.56 24.69
N SER A 253 -3.01 13.29 25.81
CA SER A 253 -3.22 12.74 27.15
C SER A 253 -4.43 13.37 27.83
N GLY A 254 -4.89 12.81 28.94
CA GLY A 254 -6.08 13.35 29.62
C GLY A 254 -6.52 12.55 30.83
N SER A 255 -7.79 12.69 31.20
CA SER A 255 -8.41 11.88 32.25
C SER A 255 -9.85 11.49 31.93
N VAL A 256 -10.29 10.40 32.54
CA VAL A 256 -11.67 9.89 32.47
C VAL A 256 -12.23 9.73 33.87
N TYR A 257 -13.55 9.78 33.99
CA TYR A 257 -14.29 9.34 35.16
C TYR A 257 -14.75 7.89 34.98
N LEU A 258 -14.44 7.04 35.95
CA LEU A 258 -15.08 5.74 36.10
C LEU A 258 -16.53 5.92 36.56
N ASP A 259 -17.32 4.85 36.51
CA ASP A 259 -18.73 4.89 36.90
C ASP A 259 -18.94 5.17 38.40
N ASP A 260 -17.92 4.96 39.25
CA ASP A 260 -17.93 5.34 40.67
C ASP A 260 -17.52 6.82 40.92
N GLY A 261 -17.25 7.57 39.86
CA GLY A 261 -16.83 8.97 39.90
C GLY A 261 -15.32 9.16 40.11
N THR A 262 -14.54 8.09 40.22
CA THR A 262 -13.07 8.16 40.32
C THR A 262 -12.48 8.72 39.04
N GLU A 263 -11.64 9.74 39.16
CA GLU A 263 -10.87 10.27 38.04
C GLU A 263 -9.58 9.47 37.86
N VAL A 264 -9.34 8.98 36.64
CA VAL A 264 -8.12 8.24 36.28
C VAL A 264 -7.46 8.91 35.08
N PRO A 265 -6.17 9.27 35.16
CA PRO A 265 -5.44 9.83 34.03
C PRO A 265 -5.05 8.73 33.03
N PHE A 266 -4.93 9.11 31.75
CA PHE A 266 -4.35 8.27 30.71
C PHE A 266 -3.20 9.00 29.98
N PRO A 267 -2.07 8.32 29.74
CA PRO A 267 -0.95 8.88 28.98
C PRO A 267 -1.20 8.81 27.46
N ALA A 268 -0.38 9.51 26.67
CA ALA A 268 -0.39 9.45 25.21
C ALA A 268 -0.36 8.02 24.67
N ALA A 269 0.50 7.16 25.24
CA ALA A 269 0.61 5.76 24.83
C ALA A 269 -0.72 4.99 24.92
N ALA A 270 -1.57 5.28 25.91
CA ALA A 270 -2.86 4.62 26.05
C ALA A 270 -3.88 5.12 25.01
N PHE A 271 -3.80 6.41 24.68
CA PHE A 271 -4.59 6.99 23.59
C PHE A 271 -4.15 6.49 22.22
N ASP A 272 -2.83 6.36 22.02
CA ASP A 272 -2.20 5.87 20.79
C ASP A 272 -2.41 4.37 20.57
N ALA A 273 -2.55 3.60 21.65
CA ALA A 273 -2.96 2.20 21.57
C ALA A 273 -4.39 2.05 21.02
N GLY A 274 -5.25 3.06 21.24
CA GLY A 274 -6.63 3.10 20.79
C GLY A 274 -6.81 3.60 19.35
N PRO A 275 -7.93 3.27 18.69
CA PRO A 275 -8.23 3.70 17.33
C PRO A 275 -8.67 5.18 17.23
N LEU A 276 -8.49 5.97 18.29
CA LEU A 276 -9.08 7.31 18.42
C LEU A 276 -8.19 8.40 17.79
N ARG A 277 -8.81 9.55 17.50
CA ARG A 277 -8.11 10.75 16.95
C ARG A 277 -8.32 11.97 17.82
N LEU A 278 -9.46 12.03 18.50
CA LEU A 278 -9.85 13.09 19.41
C LEU A 278 -10.74 12.49 20.48
N LEU A 279 -10.73 13.10 21.67
CA LEU A 279 -11.73 12.88 22.71
C LEU A 279 -12.39 14.20 23.12
N ARG A 280 -13.69 14.15 23.40
CA ARG A 280 -14.47 15.29 23.88
C ARG A 280 -14.87 15.07 25.33
N PRO A 281 -14.84 16.11 26.18
CA PRO A 281 -15.42 16.03 27.52
C PRO A 281 -16.86 15.51 27.47
N GLY A 282 -17.21 14.58 28.36
CA GLY A 282 -18.51 13.92 28.42
C GLY A 282 -18.68 12.71 27.49
N GLN A 283 -17.70 12.41 26.64
CA GLN A 283 -17.77 11.27 25.72
C GLN A 283 -17.64 9.94 26.47
N ARG A 284 -18.55 8.99 26.19
CA ARG A 284 -18.42 7.63 26.71
C ARG A 284 -17.32 6.88 25.97
N VAL A 285 -16.48 6.24 26.75
CA VAL A 285 -15.31 5.50 26.31
C VAL A 285 -15.28 4.15 27.01
N ASN A 286 -14.60 3.18 26.41
CA ASN A 286 -14.18 1.98 27.08
C ASN A 286 -12.66 2.10 27.31
N ILE A 287 -12.18 1.60 28.45
CA ILE A 287 -10.77 1.62 28.83
C ILE A 287 -10.30 0.23 29.30
N VAL A 288 -8.99 -0.01 29.18
CA VAL A 288 -8.29 -1.13 29.82
C VAL A 288 -7.39 -0.57 30.91
N LEU A 289 -7.43 -1.19 32.10
CA LEU A 289 -6.55 -0.86 33.22
C LEU A 289 -5.50 -1.96 33.37
N THR A 290 -4.22 -1.61 33.24
CA THR A 290 -3.09 -2.50 33.55
C THR A 290 -2.34 -1.92 34.74
N ASP A 291 -2.21 -2.69 35.83
CA ASP A 291 -1.57 -2.25 37.09
C ASP A 291 -2.10 -0.90 37.63
N GLY A 292 -3.38 -0.63 37.43
CA GLY A 292 -4.05 0.61 37.88
C GLY A 292 -3.83 1.82 36.98
N VAL A 293 -3.17 1.67 35.83
CA VAL A 293 -2.98 2.73 34.83
C VAL A 293 -3.80 2.39 33.58
N ILE A 294 -4.43 3.39 32.98
CA ILE A 294 -5.13 3.21 31.70
C ILE A 294 -4.07 2.89 30.64
N SER A 295 -4.15 1.69 30.06
CA SER A 295 -3.26 1.21 29.00
C SER A 295 -3.88 1.29 27.62
N PHE A 296 -5.20 1.46 27.52
CA PHE A 296 -5.93 1.62 26.27
C PHE A 296 -7.22 2.41 26.50
N ILE A 297 -7.61 3.24 25.52
CA ILE A 297 -8.88 3.97 25.52
C ILE A 297 -9.52 4.00 24.12
N THR A 298 -10.82 3.72 24.03
CA THR A 298 -11.59 3.76 22.77
C THR A 298 -13.01 4.26 23.00
N LEU A 299 -13.83 4.41 21.95
CA LEU A 299 -15.24 4.79 22.06
C LEU A 299 -16.02 3.78 22.89
N GLY A 300 -17.03 4.20 23.64
CA GLY A 300 -17.86 3.28 24.42
C GLY A 300 -18.60 2.24 23.57
N THR A 301 -18.73 2.50 22.27
CA THR A 301 -19.29 1.58 21.26
C THR A 301 -18.26 0.63 20.67
N PHE A 302 -16.97 0.85 20.94
CA PHE A 302 -15.86 0.05 20.44
C PHE A 302 -15.30 -0.82 21.57
N PRO A 303 -14.87 -2.05 21.28
CA PRO A 303 -14.33 -2.97 22.28
C PRO A 303 -12.86 -2.64 22.65
N VAL A 304 -12.36 -3.17 23.78
CA VAL A 304 -11.11 -2.74 24.45
C VAL A 304 -10.15 -3.86 24.90
N PRO A 305 -8.87 -3.92 24.45
CA PRO A 305 -7.90 -5.00 24.60
C PRO A 305 -7.95 -5.99 25.77
#